data_AF-A0AAE7J1W8-F1
#
_entry.id   AF-A0AAE7J1W8-F1
#
_cell.length_a   1.000
_cell.length_b   1.000
_cell.length_c   1.000
_cell.angle_alpha   90.00
_cell.angle_beta   90.00
_cell.angle_gamma   90.00
#
_symmetry.space_group_name_H-M   'P 1'
#
loop_
_entity.id
_entity.type
_entity.pdbx_description
1 polymer ?
#
loop_
_entity_poly.entity_id
_entity_poly.type
_entity_poly.pdbx_seq_one_letter_code
_entity_poly.pdbx_strand_id
1 'polypeptide(L)'
;MTSIRWLAAPTSEAWVEQAIARPIEVLIDHAHCERKAAGAAVQLMFRYLCEPGLGEALSPLAREELEHFEQVLALLQARGRYLEPLPSPGYGAQLAKQVRRGEPERMLDSFLVAGLIEARSHERMALLAEHSPDPELRDLYASLLQSEARHFGLYWVLCEERWSRELIVPRLEALALAEVEALSGDLERPEDVRMHSVGIRKQSPKEA
;
A
#
# COMPACT_ATOMS: atom_id res chain seq x y z
N MET A 1 8.75 -16.06 7.03
CA MET A 1 8.03 -15.01 6.30
C MET A 1 6.90 -15.62 5.51
N THR A 2 5.66 -15.31 5.91
CA THR A 2 4.44 -15.73 5.21
C THR A 2 4.41 -15.04 3.85
N SER A 3 4.29 -15.80 2.76
CA SER A 3 4.22 -15.22 1.40
C SER A 3 2.84 -14.58 1.19
N ILE A 4 2.79 -13.27 1.01
CA ILE A 4 1.58 -12.56 0.58
C ILE A 4 1.47 -12.73 -0.93
N ARG A 5 0.47 -13.49 -1.40
CA ARG A 5 0.25 -13.85 -2.82
C ARG A 5 -0.29 -12.69 -3.67
N TRP A 6 0.31 -11.51 -3.47
CA TRP A 6 0.16 -10.27 -4.23
C TRP A 6 1.54 -9.72 -4.61
N LEU A 7 2.55 -9.93 -3.75
CA LEU A 7 3.86 -9.31 -3.85
C LEU A 7 4.87 -10.25 -4.49
N ALA A 8 5.67 -9.75 -5.44
CA ALA A 8 6.68 -10.54 -6.15
C ALA A 8 8.04 -10.61 -5.42
N ALA A 9 8.26 -9.76 -4.41
CA ALA A 9 9.44 -9.78 -3.56
C ALA A 9 9.12 -9.19 -2.16
N PRO A 10 9.85 -9.62 -1.11
CA PRO A 10 9.72 -9.04 0.23
C PRO A 10 10.49 -7.72 0.35
N THR A 11 10.06 -6.86 1.26
CA THR A 11 10.79 -5.67 1.71
C THR A 11 12.17 -6.06 2.24
N SER A 12 13.18 -5.22 1.99
CA SER A 12 14.54 -5.45 2.48
C SER A 12 14.70 -5.05 3.95
N GLU A 13 15.63 -5.69 4.65
CA GLU A 13 16.02 -5.30 6.01
C GLU A 13 16.50 -3.85 6.09
N ALA A 14 17.20 -3.38 5.05
CA ALA A 14 17.64 -1.98 4.95
C ALA A 14 16.47 -0.98 5.04
N TRP A 15 15.31 -1.29 4.44
CA TRP A 15 14.14 -0.41 4.58
C TRP A 15 13.61 -0.37 6.01
N VAL A 16 13.59 -1.53 6.69
CA VAL A 16 13.15 -1.63 8.10
C VAL A 16 14.08 -0.81 9.00
N GLU A 17 15.40 -0.92 8.80
CA GLU A 17 16.39 -0.12 9.53
C GLU A 17 16.20 1.38 9.31
N GLN A 18 15.97 1.80 8.06
CA GLN A 18 15.72 3.20 7.70
C GLN A 18 14.43 3.73 8.34
N ALA A 19 13.34 2.94 8.28
CA ALA A 19 12.05 3.31 8.84
C ALA A 19 12.10 3.44 10.37
N ILE A 20 12.82 2.54 11.05
CA ILE A 20 13.06 2.60 12.49
C ILE A 20 13.92 3.81 12.88
N ALA A 21 14.90 4.18 12.05
CA ALA A 21 15.76 5.34 12.30
C ALA A 21 15.03 6.69 12.14
N ARG A 22 13.96 6.73 11.34
CA ARG A 22 13.18 7.93 10.99
C ARG A 22 11.67 7.67 11.07
N PRO A 23 11.15 7.31 12.26
CA PRO A 23 9.78 6.83 12.38
C PRO A 23 8.74 7.94 12.19
N ILE A 24 9.10 9.20 12.44
CA ILE A 24 8.15 10.32 12.28
C ILE A 24 7.91 10.61 10.80
N GLU A 25 8.95 10.57 9.97
CA GLU A 25 8.82 10.74 8.52
C GLU A 25 7.92 9.64 7.92
N VAL A 26 8.09 8.39 8.38
CA VAL A 26 7.23 7.27 8.00
C VAL A 26 5.79 7.49 8.47
N LEU A 27 5.58 7.92 9.72
CA LEU A 27 4.26 8.12 10.30
C LEU A 27 3.48 9.28 9.62
N ILE A 28 4.16 10.37 9.26
CA ILE A 28 3.57 11.48 8.49
C ILE A 28 3.15 11.00 7.09
N ASP A 29 4.04 10.28 6.40
CA ASP A 29 3.71 9.73 5.07
C ASP A 29 2.60 8.68 5.14
N HIS A 30 2.58 7.85 6.18
CA HIS A 30 1.54 6.86 6.43
C HIS A 30 0.17 7.54 6.56
N ALA A 31 0.05 8.60 7.36
CA ALA A 31 -1.18 9.38 7.41
C ALA A 31 -1.60 9.94 6.04
N HIS A 32 -0.64 10.34 5.20
CA HIS A 32 -0.95 10.72 3.82
C HIS A 32 -1.41 9.54 2.97
N CYS A 33 -0.86 8.34 3.14
CA CYS A 33 -1.28 7.13 2.46
C CYS A 33 -2.73 6.76 2.79
N GLU A 34 -3.13 6.74 4.06
CA GLU A 34 -4.51 6.40 4.45
C GLU A 34 -5.52 7.37 3.83
N ARG A 35 -5.23 8.67 3.91
CA ARG A 35 -6.08 9.68 3.27
C ARG A 35 -6.12 9.55 1.74
N LYS A 36 -5.02 9.13 1.10
CA LYS A 36 -4.98 8.85 -0.35
C LYS A 36 -5.78 7.59 -0.69
N ALA A 37 -5.73 6.54 0.12
CA ALA A 37 -6.49 5.30 -0.06
C ALA A 37 -8.00 5.58 0.00
N ALA A 38 -8.46 6.31 1.03
CA ALA A 38 -9.84 6.79 1.13
C ALA A 38 -10.27 7.57 -0.11
N GLY A 39 -9.42 8.52 -0.55
CA GLY A 39 -9.67 9.33 -1.74
C GLY A 39 -9.75 8.50 -3.03
N ALA A 40 -8.90 7.47 -3.17
CA ALA A 40 -8.90 6.57 -4.32
C ALA A 40 -10.19 5.73 -4.37
N ALA A 41 -10.63 5.18 -3.25
CA ALA A 41 -11.88 4.44 -3.14
C ALA A 41 -13.09 5.31 -3.54
N VAL A 42 -13.15 6.55 -3.04
CA VAL A 42 -14.20 7.51 -3.42
C VAL A 42 -14.14 7.87 -4.91
N GLN A 43 -12.94 8.07 -5.48
CA GLN A 43 -12.79 8.32 -6.91
C GLN A 43 -13.25 7.16 -7.79
N LEU A 44 -13.03 5.91 -7.35
CA LEU A 44 -13.53 4.72 -8.05
C LEU A 44 -15.06 4.66 -8.04
N MET A 45 -15.68 4.93 -6.89
CA MET A 45 -17.15 5.03 -6.80
C MET A 45 -17.71 6.11 -7.72
N PHE A 46 -17.08 7.28 -7.82
CA PHE A 46 -17.53 8.31 -8.78
C PHE A 46 -17.33 7.90 -10.24
N ARG A 47 -16.22 7.24 -10.57
CA ARG A 47 -15.94 6.79 -11.93
C ARG A 47 -16.94 5.73 -12.39
N TYR A 48 -17.28 4.82 -11.50
CA TYR A 48 -18.13 3.66 -11.76
C TYR A 48 -19.45 3.80 -10.96
N LEU A 49 -20.12 4.93 -11.17
CA LEU A 49 -21.22 5.44 -10.36
C LEU A 49 -22.33 4.43 -10.02
N CYS A 50 -22.70 3.59 -10.99
CA CYS A 50 -23.78 2.62 -10.86
C CYS A 50 -23.30 1.18 -11.00
N GLU A 51 -22.00 0.92 -10.82
CA GLU A 51 -21.45 -0.43 -10.87
C GLU A 51 -21.99 -1.24 -9.67
N PRO A 52 -22.78 -2.32 -9.92
CA PRO A 52 -23.44 -3.05 -8.84
C PRO A 52 -22.46 -3.59 -7.80
N GLY A 53 -22.76 -3.37 -6.51
CA GLY A 53 -21.95 -3.86 -5.39
C GLY A 53 -20.69 -3.03 -5.10
N LEU A 54 -20.29 -2.10 -5.98
CA LEU A 54 -19.06 -1.33 -5.79
C LEU A 54 -19.19 -0.31 -4.67
N GLY A 55 -20.34 0.35 -4.56
CA GLY A 55 -20.59 1.34 -3.50
C GLY A 55 -20.64 0.69 -2.12
N GLU A 56 -21.30 -0.46 -2.02
CA GLU A 56 -21.41 -1.28 -0.81
C GLU A 56 -20.05 -1.79 -0.34
N ALA A 57 -19.12 -2.05 -1.25
CA ALA A 57 -17.76 -2.48 -0.97
C ALA A 57 -16.82 -1.31 -0.61
N LEU A 58 -16.76 -0.27 -1.44
CA LEU A 58 -15.76 0.78 -1.33
C LEU A 58 -16.14 1.90 -0.34
N SER A 59 -17.42 2.11 -0.05
CA SER A 59 -17.83 3.13 0.94
C SER A 59 -17.40 2.77 2.37
N PRO A 60 -17.57 1.52 2.85
CA PRO A 60 -17.00 1.09 4.14
C PRO A 60 -15.48 1.18 4.17
N LEU A 61 -14.78 0.67 3.14
CA LEU A 61 -13.32 0.77 3.05
C LEU A 61 -12.87 2.22 3.18
N ALA A 62 -13.47 3.15 2.42
CA ALA A 62 -13.09 4.57 2.50
C ALA A 62 -13.30 5.18 3.90
N ARG A 63 -14.27 4.70 4.69
CA ARG A 63 -14.45 5.13 6.09
C ARG A 63 -13.39 4.52 7.00
N GLU A 64 -13.08 3.23 6.86
CA GLU A 64 -12.01 2.56 7.60
C GLU A 64 -10.66 3.26 7.37
N GLU A 65 -10.35 3.66 6.14
CA GLU A 65 -9.11 4.42 5.87
C GLU A 65 -9.08 5.81 6.50
N LEU A 66 -10.23 6.47 6.63
CA LEU A 66 -10.30 7.74 7.36
C LEU A 66 -10.15 7.52 8.87
N GLU A 67 -10.66 6.41 9.40
CA GLU A 67 -10.42 6.02 10.79
C GLU A 67 -8.93 5.73 11.04
N HIS A 68 -8.25 5.02 10.12
CA HIS A 68 -6.79 4.82 10.17
C HIS A 68 -6.03 6.15 10.13
N PHE A 69 -6.40 7.04 9.20
CA PHE A 69 -5.83 8.38 9.10
C PHE A 69 -5.93 9.15 10.42
N GLU A 70 -7.11 9.13 11.06
CA GLU A 70 -7.36 9.79 12.33
C GLU A 70 -6.53 9.18 13.48
N GLN A 71 -6.39 7.86 13.52
CA GLN A 71 -5.53 7.17 14.51
C GLN A 71 -4.06 7.57 14.37
N VAL A 72 -3.53 7.54 13.15
CA VAL A 72 -2.13 7.94 12.87
C VAL A 72 -1.92 9.43 13.19
N LEU A 73 -2.89 10.28 12.85
CA LEU A 73 -2.84 11.72 13.15
C LEU A 73 -2.84 11.99 14.66
N ALA A 74 -3.66 11.27 15.43
CA ALA A 74 -3.68 11.39 16.88
C ALA A 74 -2.32 11.02 17.50
N LEU A 75 -1.68 9.96 17.01
CA LEU A 75 -0.35 9.57 17.47
C LEU A 75 0.73 10.62 17.11
N LEU A 76 0.68 11.17 15.89
CA LEU A 76 1.57 12.27 15.49
C LEU A 76 1.46 13.46 16.45
N GLN A 77 0.23 13.86 16.78
CA GLN A 77 -0.04 14.96 17.69
C GLN A 77 0.42 14.66 19.12
N ALA A 78 0.19 13.44 19.61
CA ALA A 78 0.69 13.01 20.92
C ALA A 78 2.23 13.07 21.01
N ARG A 79 2.91 12.91 19.88
CA ARG A 79 4.38 13.05 19.74
C ARG A 79 4.84 14.48 19.46
N GLY A 80 3.95 15.47 19.56
CA GLY A 80 4.28 16.88 19.35
C GLY A 80 4.60 17.24 17.90
N ARG A 81 4.14 16.41 16.94
CA ARG A 81 4.33 16.61 15.50
C ARG A 81 2.97 16.79 14.82
N TYR A 82 3.01 17.30 13.59
CA TYR A 82 1.84 17.55 12.76
C TYR A 82 2.10 17.01 11.36
N LEU A 83 1.07 17.01 10.52
CA LEU A 83 1.26 16.75 9.09
C LEU A 83 2.21 17.78 8.48
N GLU A 84 3.17 17.28 7.72
CA GLU A 84 4.14 18.08 6.98
C GLU A 84 4.04 17.69 5.50
N PRO A 85 4.27 18.62 4.56
CA PRO A 85 4.17 18.34 3.12
C PRO A 85 5.40 17.57 2.62
N LEU A 86 5.61 16.35 3.13
CA LEU A 86 6.71 15.49 2.73
C LEU A 86 6.55 15.10 1.25
N PRO A 87 7.62 15.20 0.43
CA PRO A 87 7.58 14.69 -0.93
C PRO A 87 7.22 13.20 -0.93
N SER A 88 6.25 12.82 -1.76
CA SER A 88 5.90 11.42 -1.97
C SER A 88 6.97 10.72 -2.80
N PRO A 89 7.24 9.43 -2.54
CA PRO A 89 8.13 8.64 -3.40
C PRO A 89 7.48 8.43 -4.76
N GLY A 90 8.28 8.05 -5.77
CA GLY A 90 7.77 7.79 -7.12
C GLY A 90 6.79 6.61 -7.23
N TYR A 91 6.71 5.76 -6.21
CA TYR A 91 5.94 4.51 -6.18
C TYR A 91 4.50 4.62 -6.71
N GLY A 92 3.67 5.44 -6.07
CA GLY A 92 2.26 5.58 -6.47
C GLY A 92 2.09 6.11 -7.88
N ALA A 93 2.95 7.04 -8.30
CA ALA A 93 2.93 7.58 -9.66
C ALA A 93 3.40 6.56 -10.71
N GLN A 94 4.37 5.70 -10.37
CA GLN A 94 4.84 4.62 -11.23
C GLN A 94 3.77 3.55 -11.42
N LEU A 95 3.07 3.14 -10.36
CA LEU A 95 1.96 2.19 -10.46
C LEU A 95 0.75 2.78 -11.18
N ALA A 96 0.41 4.04 -10.95
CA ALA A 96 -0.67 4.71 -11.68
C ALA A 96 -0.44 4.73 -13.19
N LYS A 97 0.82 4.81 -13.65
CA LYS A 97 1.17 4.70 -15.08
C LYS A 97 0.91 3.33 -15.68
N GLN A 98 0.84 2.28 -14.86
CA GLN A 98 0.56 0.92 -15.33
C GLN A 98 -0.93 0.70 -15.66
N VAL A 99 -1.82 1.57 -15.16
CA VAL A 99 -3.26 1.45 -15.38
C VAL A 99 -3.60 1.73 -16.86
N ARG A 100 -4.14 0.74 -17.55
CA ARG A 100 -4.62 0.88 -18.94
C ARG A 100 -5.75 1.91 -19.02
N ARG A 101 -5.86 2.59 -20.17
CA ARG A 101 -6.78 3.74 -20.34
C ARG A 101 -8.21 3.34 -20.73
N GLY A 102 -8.38 2.22 -21.43
CA GLY A 102 -9.67 1.75 -21.94
C GLY A 102 -10.41 0.87 -20.92
N GLU A 103 -11.73 0.85 -21.02
CA GLU A 103 -12.56 -0.10 -20.27
C GLU A 103 -12.78 -1.38 -21.08
N PRO A 104 -12.86 -2.56 -20.44
CA PRO A 104 -12.91 -2.79 -18.98
C PRO A 104 -11.54 -2.91 -18.29
N GLU A 105 -10.43 -2.81 -19.04
CA GLU A 105 -9.08 -3.02 -18.51
C GLU A 105 -8.68 -2.02 -17.42
N ARG A 106 -9.14 -0.78 -17.54
CA ARG A 106 -8.86 0.29 -16.57
C ARG A 106 -9.44 -0.04 -15.19
N MET A 107 -10.65 -0.57 -15.12
CA MET A 107 -11.27 -0.97 -13.85
C MET A 107 -10.46 -2.09 -13.20
N LEU A 108 -10.17 -3.16 -13.94
CA LEU A 108 -9.34 -4.29 -13.48
C LEU A 108 -7.99 -3.80 -12.95
N ASP A 109 -7.28 -2.98 -13.74
CA ASP A 109 -5.96 -2.48 -13.35
C ASP A 109 -6.03 -1.55 -12.14
N SER A 110 -7.10 -0.77 -12.01
CA SER A 110 -7.27 0.13 -10.86
C SER A 110 -7.47 -0.66 -9.56
N PHE A 111 -8.25 -1.74 -9.59
CA PHE A 111 -8.42 -2.62 -8.42
C PHE A 111 -7.14 -3.37 -8.09
N LEU A 112 -6.44 -3.92 -9.09
CA LEU A 112 -5.18 -4.63 -8.86
C LEU A 112 -4.07 -3.70 -8.34
N VAL A 113 -3.97 -2.47 -8.87
CA VAL A 113 -3.01 -1.49 -8.35
C VAL A 113 -3.34 -1.09 -6.92
N ALA A 114 -4.62 -0.84 -6.60
CA ALA A 114 -5.03 -0.53 -5.22
C ALA A 114 -4.67 -1.69 -4.28
N GLY A 115 -5.05 -2.93 -4.63
CA GLY A 115 -4.72 -4.11 -3.82
C GLY A 115 -3.21 -4.37 -3.66
N LEU A 116 -2.38 -4.04 -4.64
CA LEU A 116 -0.91 -4.11 -4.51
C LEU A 116 -0.37 -3.10 -3.49
N ILE A 117 -0.88 -1.87 -3.51
CA ILE A 117 -0.49 -0.83 -2.57
C ILE A 117 -0.86 -1.26 -1.14
N GLU A 118 -2.10 -1.71 -0.93
CA GLU A 118 -2.59 -2.25 0.34
C GLU A 118 -1.73 -3.44 0.81
N ALA A 119 -1.43 -4.39 -0.09
CA ALA A 119 -0.62 -5.56 0.25
C ALA A 119 0.81 -5.18 0.67
N ARG A 120 1.42 -4.17 0.03
CA ARG A 120 2.75 -3.67 0.41
C ARG A 120 2.69 -2.89 1.73
N SER A 121 1.66 -2.06 1.94
CA SER A 121 1.41 -1.36 3.21
C SER A 121 1.30 -2.36 4.35
N HIS A 122 0.45 -3.39 4.21
CA HIS A 122 0.31 -4.48 5.18
C HIS A 122 1.65 -5.17 5.48
N GLU A 123 2.42 -5.54 4.45
CA GLU A 123 3.72 -6.21 4.64
C GLU A 123 4.70 -5.37 5.44
N ARG A 124 4.82 -4.08 5.11
CA ARG A 124 5.72 -3.15 5.78
C ARG A 124 5.26 -2.81 7.18
N MET A 125 3.96 -2.64 7.41
CA MET A 125 3.41 -2.48 8.76
C MET A 125 3.64 -3.72 9.62
N ALA A 126 3.53 -4.93 9.07
CA ALA A 126 3.82 -6.14 9.82
C ALA A 126 5.29 -6.18 10.27
N LEU A 127 6.22 -5.76 9.42
CA LEU A 127 7.64 -5.64 9.78
C LEU A 127 7.86 -4.58 10.88
N LEU A 128 7.19 -3.44 10.81
CA LEU A 128 7.29 -2.40 11.84
C LEU A 128 6.65 -2.82 13.17
N ALA A 129 5.53 -3.55 13.11
CA ALA A 129 4.87 -4.14 14.26
C ALA A 129 5.77 -5.16 14.99
N GLU A 130 6.58 -5.91 14.25
CA GLU A 130 7.51 -6.89 14.81
C GLU A 130 8.83 -6.27 15.29
N HIS A 131 9.40 -5.33 14.52
CA HIS A 131 10.79 -4.90 14.68
C HIS A 131 10.97 -3.50 15.26
N SER A 132 9.95 -2.65 15.32
CA SER A 132 10.09 -1.31 15.88
C SER A 132 10.57 -1.41 17.35
N PRO A 133 11.61 -0.66 17.76
CA PRO A 133 12.03 -0.60 19.16
C PRO A 133 10.98 0.10 20.04
N ASP A 134 10.12 0.91 19.43
CA ASP A 134 9.09 1.70 20.08
C ASP A 134 7.79 0.87 20.23
N PRO A 135 7.37 0.54 21.47
CA PRO A 135 6.18 -0.28 21.72
C PRO A 135 4.89 0.36 21.21
N GLU A 136 4.75 1.69 21.30
CA GLU A 136 3.53 2.37 20.87
C GLU A 136 3.36 2.31 19.36
N LEU A 137 4.47 2.39 18.61
CA LEU A 137 4.45 2.16 17.16
C LEU A 137 4.15 0.69 16.83
N ARG A 138 4.70 -0.27 17.59
CA ARG A 138 4.36 -1.68 17.37
C ARG A 138 2.87 -1.93 17.54
N ASP A 139 2.28 -1.39 18.60
CA ASP A 139 0.87 -1.55 18.92
C ASP A 139 -0.03 -0.87 17.86
N LEU A 140 0.34 0.33 17.40
CA LEU A 140 -0.34 1.01 16.28
C LEU A 140 -0.33 0.10 15.04
N TYR A 141 0.84 -0.28 14.54
CA TYR A 141 0.92 -1.05 13.29
C TYR A 141 0.25 -2.42 13.42
N ALA A 142 0.37 -3.09 14.56
CA ALA A 142 -0.30 -4.36 14.82
C ALA A 142 -1.84 -4.24 14.75
N SER A 143 -2.39 -3.13 15.27
CA SER A 143 -3.84 -2.88 15.24
C SER A 143 -4.41 -2.69 13.83
N LEU A 144 -3.61 -2.22 12.89
CA LEU A 144 -4.01 -1.96 11.50
C LEU A 144 -3.93 -3.20 10.60
N LEU A 145 -3.11 -4.21 10.94
CA LEU A 145 -2.86 -5.36 10.03
C LEU A 145 -4.14 -6.10 9.63
N GLN A 146 -5.12 -6.20 10.54
CA GLN A 146 -6.33 -6.96 10.24
C GLN A 146 -7.22 -6.26 9.21
N SER A 147 -7.33 -4.93 9.22
CA SER A 147 -8.12 -4.16 8.24
C SER A 147 -7.42 -4.17 6.88
N GLU A 148 -6.13 -3.91 6.86
CA GLU A 148 -5.30 -3.94 5.65
C GLU A 148 -5.37 -5.29 4.92
N ALA A 149 -5.36 -6.39 5.68
CA ALA A 149 -5.55 -7.74 5.14
C ALA A 149 -6.90 -7.93 4.46
N ARG A 150 -7.96 -7.29 4.99
CA ARG A 150 -9.28 -7.27 4.34
C ARG A 150 -9.29 -6.38 3.10
N HIS A 151 -8.57 -5.26 3.08
CA HIS A 151 -8.59 -4.31 1.97
C HIS A 151 -8.00 -4.89 0.69
N PHE A 152 -6.79 -5.46 0.71
CA PHE A 152 -6.28 -6.13 -0.49
C PHE A 152 -7.10 -7.36 -0.85
N GLY A 153 -7.68 -8.06 0.14
CA GLY A 153 -8.63 -9.15 -0.11
C GLY A 153 -9.89 -8.68 -0.84
N LEU A 154 -10.43 -7.53 -0.48
CA LEU A 154 -11.60 -6.93 -1.11
C LEU A 154 -11.34 -6.57 -2.57
N TYR A 155 -10.21 -5.94 -2.87
CA TYR A 155 -9.84 -5.64 -4.26
C TYR A 155 -9.68 -6.89 -5.12
N TRP A 156 -9.21 -8.01 -4.56
CA TRP A 156 -9.21 -9.31 -5.25
C TRP A 156 -10.63 -9.78 -5.58
N VAL A 157 -11.52 -9.75 -4.59
CA VAL A 157 -12.93 -10.17 -4.75
C VAL A 157 -13.63 -9.32 -5.81
N LEU A 158 -13.46 -8.00 -5.77
CA LEU A 158 -14.00 -7.10 -6.80
C LEU A 158 -13.55 -7.46 -8.21
N CYS A 159 -12.31 -7.96 -8.37
CA CYS A 159 -11.82 -8.48 -9.63
C CYS A 159 -12.49 -9.81 -10.01
N GLU A 160 -12.51 -10.80 -9.10
CA GLU A 160 -13.05 -12.14 -9.38
C GLU A 160 -14.56 -12.14 -9.69
N GLU A 161 -15.31 -11.19 -9.17
CA GLU A 161 -16.73 -11.02 -9.51
C GLU A 161 -16.96 -10.58 -10.96
N ARG A 162 -15.93 -10.02 -11.63
CA ARG A 162 -16.05 -9.32 -12.91
C ARG A 162 -15.20 -9.92 -14.02
N TRP A 163 -14.09 -10.57 -13.68
CA TRP A 163 -13.18 -11.20 -14.64
C TRP A 163 -12.79 -12.61 -14.19
N SER A 164 -12.40 -13.44 -15.15
CA SER A 164 -11.92 -14.78 -14.87
C SER A 164 -10.49 -14.75 -14.32
N ARG A 165 -10.12 -15.76 -13.52
CA ARG A 165 -8.76 -15.85 -12.93
C ARG A 165 -7.66 -15.89 -13.99
N GLU A 166 -7.95 -16.45 -15.16
CA GLU A 166 -7.03 -16.52 -16.30
C GLU A 166 -6.67 -15.14 -16.86
N LEU A 167 -7.52 -14.12 -16.63
CA LEU A 167 -7.23 -12.72 -16.95
C LEU A 167 -6.59 -11.98 -15.78
N ILE A 168 -7.07 -12.24 -14.56
CA ILE A 168 -6.63 -11.51 -13.35
C ILE A 168 -5.19 -11.89 -12.98
N VAL A 169 -4.88 -13.19 -12.91
CA VAL A 169 -3.59 -13.69 -12.38
C VAL A 169 -2.41 -13.19 -13.22
N PRO A 170 -2.37 -13.35 -14.56
CA PRO A 170 -1.23 -12.86 -15.34
C PRO A 170 -1.07 -11.34 -15.25
N ARG A 171 -2.20 -10.61 -15.11
CA ARG A 171 -2.15 -9.15 -14.97
C ARG A 171 -1.59 -8.73 -13.62
N LEU A 172 -2.01 -9.39 -12.53
CA LEU A 172 -1.44 -9.18 -11.21
C LEU A 172 0.06 -9.48 -11.20
N GLU A 173 0.49 -10.59 -11.78
CA GLU A 173 1.92 -10.94 -11.87
C GLU A 173 2.74 -9.85 -12.59
N ALA A 174 2.23 -9.34 -13.72
CA ALA A 174 2.88 -8.24 -14.44
C ALA A 174 2.94 -6.93 -13.62
N LEU A 175 1.85 -6.58 -12.91
CA LEU A 175 1.79 -5.41 -12.05
C LEU A 175 2.69 -5.55 -10.82
N ALA A 176 2.78 -6.75 -10.24
CA ALA A 176 3.64 -7.04 -9.10
C ALA A 176 5.14 -6.91 -9.45
N LEU A 177 5.54 -7.24 -10.68
CA LEU A 177 6.90 -6.97 -11.16
C LEU A 177 7.17 -5.48 -11.33
N ALA A 178 6.19 -4.71 -11.84
CA ALA A 178 6.30 -3.25 -11.91
C ALA A 178 6.34 -2.60 -10.52
N GLU A 179 5.64 -3.18 -9.55
CA GLU A 179 5.66 -2.78 -8.14
C GLU A 179 7.05 -2.97 -7.51
N VAL A 180 7.69 -4.12 -7.76
CA VAL A 180 9.06 -4.38 -7.33
C VAL A 180 10.02 -3.37 -7.94
N GLU A 181 9.90 -3.08 -9.24
CA GLU A 181 10.74 -2.07 -9.89
C GLU A 181 10.53 -0.67 -9.30
N ALA A 182 9.30 -0.32 -8.94
CA ALA A 182 8.99 0.95 -8.30
C ALA A 182 9.60 1.10 -6.88
N LEU A 183 9.99 -0.02 -6.26
CA LEU A 183 10.68 -0.10 -4.96
C LEU A 183 12.17 -0.44 -5.10
N SER A 184 12.69 -0.63 -6.32
CA SER A 184 14.09 -0.88 -6.59
C SER A 184 14.92 0.40 -6.43
N GLY A 185 16.16 0.25 -5.97
CA GLY A 185 17.10 1.35 -5.79
C GLY A 185 17.53 1.52 -4.35
N ASP A 186 18.23 2.62 -4.09
CA ASP A 186 18.77 2.99 -2.79
C ASP A 186 18.21 4.34 -2.36
N LEU A 187 17.98 4.49 -1.06
CA LEU A 187 17.45 5.73 -0.51
C LEU A 187 18.52 6.83 -0.59
N GLU A 188 18.20 7.96 -1.23
CA GLU A 188 19.18 9.04 -1.42
C GLU A 188 19.60 9.69 -0.10
N ARG A 189 18.64 9.96 0.79
CA ARG A 189 18.87 10.57 2.09
C ARG A 189 18.01 9.92 3.16
N PRO A 190 18.49 9.80 4.42
CA PRO A 190 17.73 9.14 5.48
C PRO A 190 16.33 9.73 5.70
N GLU A 191 16.16 11.05 5.61
CA GLU A 191 14.88 11.76 5.80
C GLU A 191 13.86 11.52 4.67
N ASP A 192 14.26 10.88 3.57
CA ASP A 192 13.38 10.57 2.44
C ASP A 192 12.69 9.20 2.59
N VAL A 193 12.86 8.50 3.71
CA VAL A 193 12.15 7.23 3.97
C VAL A 193 10.64 7.47 4.09
N ARG A 194 9.86 6.60 3.46
CA ARG A 194 8.40 6.69 3.33
C ARG A 194 7.81 5.29 3.43
N MET A 195 6.49 5.20 3.63
CA MET A 195 5.79 3.90 3.63
C MET A 195 6.06 3.11 2.35
N HIS A 196 6.20 3.80 1.21
CA HIS A 196 6.50 3.20 -0.09
C HIS A 196 7.79 3.76 -0.73
N SER A 197 8.80 4.11 0.07
CA SER A 197 10.16 4.38 -0.46
C SER A 197 10.85 3.09 -0.91
N VAL A 198 11.93 3.23 -1.70
CA VAL A 198 12.73 2.09 -2.18
C VAL A 198 13.21 1.20 -1.03
N GLY A 199 13.41 -0.09 -1.32
CA GLY A 199 13.86 -1.07 -0.33
C GLY A 199 13.17 -2.42 -0.49
N ILE A 200 13.54 -3.13 -1.55
CA ILE A 200 13.07 -4.48 -1.85
C ILE A 200 14.25 -5.46 -1.85
N ARG A 201 14.05 -6.70 -1.38
CA ARG A 201 15.11 -7.71 -1.42
C ARG A 201 15.34 -8.09 -2.89
N LYS A 202 16.54 -7.82 -3.41
CA LYS A 202 16.94 -8.24 -4.75
C LYS A 202 16.80 -9.76 -4.84
N GLN A 203 16.11 -10.24 -5.87
CA GLN A 203 16.17 -11.66 -6.19
C GLN A 203 17.61 -11.98 -6.56
N SER A 204 18.25 -12.91 -5.85
CA SER A 204 19.53 -13.46 -6.29
C SER A 204 19.33 -13.96 -7.73
N PRO A 205 20.22 -13.64 -8.68
CA PRO A 205 20.11 -14.20 -10.02
C PRO A 205 20.08 -15.72 -9.84
N LYS A 206 19.01 -16.37 -10.34
CA LYS A 206 18.98 -17.82 -10.47
C LYS A 206 20.25 -18.18 -11.25
N GLU A 207 21.15 -18.93 -10.62
CA GLU A 207 22.27 -19.54 -11.32
C GLU A 207 21.70 -20.27 -12.54
N ALA A 208 22.18 -19.87 -13.72
CA ALA A 208 21.77 -20.40 -15.01
C ALA A 208 22.22 -21.85 -15.19
#